data_AF-A0A3A5SLG8-F1
#
_entry.id   AF-A0A3A5SLG8-F1
#
_cell.length_a   1.000
_cell.length_b   1.000
_cell.length_c   1.000
_cell.angle_alpha   90.00
_cell.angle_beta   90.00
_cell.angle_gamma   90.00
#
_symmetry.space_group_name_H-M   'P 1'
#
loop_
_entity.id
_entity.type
_entity.pdbx_description
1 polymer ?
#
loop_
_entity_poly.entity_id
_entity_poly.type
_entity_poly.pdbx_seq_one_letter_code
_entity_poly.pdbx_strand_id
1 'polypeptide(L)'
;MKSYNGRIPACGVFCGGCPIYTREKSPCKGAEQNGSRCEKCKTFHLCCLEKRITHCFQCSDFPCTKFKRFTKRWLKYGQNFIENQKLLKNVGEVKFLKYYNKRIHNQLTNNDKKSGIK
;
A
#
# COMPACT_ATOMS: atom_id res chain seq x y z
N MET A 1 4.43 -7.39 8.92
CA MET A 1 3.53 -6.25 8.59
C MET A 1 3.18 -5.53 9.89
N LYS A 2 2.71 -4.27 9.84
CA LYS A 2 2.29 -3.47 10.99
C LYS A 2 0.97 -2.76 10.66
N SER A 3 0.11 -2.49 11.63
CA SER A 3 -1.11 -1.71 11.37
C SER A 3 -0.77 -0.32 10.84
N TYR A 4 -1.62 0.24 9.99
CA TYR A 4 -1.46 1.58 9.44
C TYR A 4 -2.81 2.24 9.20
N ASN A 5 -2.95 3.51 9.58
CA ASN A 5 -4.21 4.28 9.52
C ASN A 5 -4.07 5.66 8.86
N GLY A 6 -2.93 5.95 8.24
CA GLY A 6 -2.72 7.23 7.55
C GLY A 6 -3.11 7.19 6.06
N ARG A 7 -2.84 8.29 5.37
CA ARG A 7 -3.09 8.49 3.94
C ARG A 7 -2.55 7.36 3.08
N ILE A 8 -3.31 7.04 2.05
CA ILE A 8 -2.93 6.10 1.00
C ILE A 8 -2.37 6.93 -0.16
N PRO A 9 -1.10 6.74 -0.58
CA PRO A 9 -0.54 7.53 -1.66
C PRO A 9 -1.06 7.03 -3.01
N ALA A 10 -0.86 7.84 -4.06
CA ALA A 10 -1.38 7.59 -5.42
C ALA A 10 -1.15 6.16 -5.96
N CYS A 11 -0.04 5.52 -5.59
CA CYS A 11 0.27 4.15 -6.00
C CYS A 11 -0.58 3.09 -5.30
N GLY A 12 -1.27 3.39 -4.19
CA GLY A 12 -2.14 2.45 -3.48
C GLY A 12 -1.39 1.51 -2.53
N VAL A 13 -0.20 1.90 -2.06
CA VAL A 13 0.53 1.08 -1.06
C VAL A 13 -0.21 1.13 0.27
N PHE A 14 -0.44 -0.03 0.87
CA PHE A 14 -0.70 -0.09 2.29
C PHE A 14 0.64 0.00 3.03
N CYS A 15 0.92 1.14 3.69
CA CYS A 15 2.23 1.36 4.34
C CYS A 15 2.55 0.28 5.37
N GLY A 16 1.55 -0.28 6.05
CA GLY A 16 1.72 -1.40 6.98
C GLY A 16 2.35 -2.68 6.39
N GLY A 17 2.33 -2.82 5.06
CA GLY A 17 3.03 -3.87 4.31
C GLY A 17 4.26 -3.38 3.54
N CYS A 18 4.72 -2.16 3.75
CA CYS A 18 5.90 -1.61 3.09
C CYS A 18 7.16 -1.97 3.88
N PRO A 19 8.18 -2.60 3.27
CA PRO A 19 9.38 -3.03 4.00
C PRO A 19 10.13 -1.87 4.68
N ILE A 20 10.05 -0.66 4.12
CA ILE A 20 10.71 0.53 4.69
C ILE A 20 9.90 1.15 5.83
N TYR A 21 8.59 0.95 5.86
CA TYR A 21 7.75 1.34 7.00
C TYR A 21 7.89 0.33 8.15
N THR A 22 7.97 -0.97 7.81
CA THR A 22 7.98 -2.03 8.82
C THR A 22 9.34 -2.28 9.46
N ARG A 23 10.45 -1.82 8.87
CA ARG A 23 11.80 -1.99 9.40
C ARG A 23 11.98 -1.41 10.81
N GLU A 24 12.96 -1.91 11.54
CA GLU A 24 13.27 -1.47 12.91
C GLU A 24 14.11 -0.19 12.92
N LYS A 25 15.22 -0.18 12.17
CA LYS A 25 16.14 0.96 12.12
C LYS A 25 15.61 2.04 11.17
N SER A 26 15.39 3.23 11.73
CA SER A 26 14.98 4.45 11.01
C SER A 26 13.77 4.22 10.07
N PRO A 27 12.61 3.73 10.54
CA PRO A 27 11.48 3.44 9.68
C PRO A 27 10.96 4.69 8.95
N CYS A 28 10.39 4.48 7.77
CA CYS A 28 9.56 5.49 7.13
C CYS A 28 8.37 5.80 8.05
N LYS A 29 8.02 7.08 8.22
CA LYS A 29 6.87 7.52 9.04
C LYS A 29 5.49 7.28 8.39
N GLY A 30 5.44 6.65 7.21
CA GLY A 30 4.21 6.41 6.44
C GLY A 30 3.91 7.53 5.45
N ALA A 31 2.95 7.31 4.56
CA ALA A 31 2.64 8.22 3.45
C ALA A 31 1.90 9.51 3.89
N GLU A 32 1.33 9.50 5.09
CA GLU A 32 0.79 10.69 5.78
C GLU A 32 1.91 11.68 6.13
N GLN A 33 2.98 11.21 6.77
CA GLN A 33 4.02 12.08 7.34
C GLN A 33 5.27 12.20 6.47
N ASN A 34 5.45 11.33 5.47
CA ASN A 34 6.64 11.31 4.62
C ASN A 34 6.38 11.94 3.24
N GLY A 35 6.22 13.27 3.23
CA GLY A 35 6.06 14.04 2.00
C GLY A 35 7.26 13.90 1.06
N SER A 36 8.49 13.87 1.59
CA SER A 36 9.70 13.78 0.76
C SER A 36 9.77 12.51 -0.10
N ARG A 37 9.12 11.41 0.31
CA ARG A 37 9.07 10.18 -0.48
C ARG A 37 7.80 10.06 -1.32
N CYS A 38 6.63 10.34 -0.74
CA CYS A 38 5.36 10.07 -1.40
C CYS A 38 4.93 11.23 -2.30
N GLU A 39 5.12 12.49 -1.88
CA GLU A 39 4.76 13.68 -2.65
C GLU A 39 5.79 14.00 -3.73
N LYS A 40 7.07 13.64 -3.53
CA LYS A 40 8.10 13.78 -4.57
C LYS A 40 8.21 12.55 -5.49
N CYS A 41 7.30 11.58 -5.37
CA CYS A 41 7.33 10.36 -6.18
C CYS A 41 7.03 10.66 -7.65
N LYS A 42 8.07 10.79 -8.47
CA LYS A 42 7.97 11.03 -9.92
C LYS A 42 7.18 9.94 -10.65
N THR A 43 7.25 8.70 -10.18
CA THR A 43 6.67 7.55 -10.89
C THR A 43 5.14 7.54 -10.87
N PHE A 44 4.54 7.89 -9.73
CA PHE A 44 3.09 7.73 -9.53
C PHE A 44 2.41 8.99 -9.02
N HIS A 45 2.97 9.66 -8.01
CA HIS A 45 2.33 10.84 -7.44
C HIS A 45 2.35 12.02 -8.41
N LEU A 46 3.52 12.41 -8.92
CA LEU A 46 3.60 13.51 -9.88
C LEU A 46 2.85 13.18 -11.19
N CYS A 47 2.88 11.92 -11.63
CA CYS A 47 2.07 11.45 -12.77
C CYS A 47 0.55 11.62 -12.53
N CYS A 48 0.07 11.32 -11.32
CA CYS A 48 -1.34 11.53 -10.97
C CYS A 48 -1.67 13.03 -10.88
N LEU A 49 -0.79 13.85 -10.29
CA LEU A 49 -0.95 15.31 -10.25
C LEU A 49 -1.06 15.93 -11.65
N GLU A 50 -0.17 15.55 -12.57
CA GLU A 50 -0.18 16.03 -13.96
C GLU A 50 -1.50 15.67 -14.67
N LYS A 51 -2.00 14.46 -14.44
CA LYS A 51 -3.28 13.98 -14.97
C LYS A 51 -4.50 14.44 -14.16
N ARG A 52 -4.32 15.29 -13.13
CA ARG A 52 -5.37 15.80 -12.22
C ARG A 52 -6.22 14.69 -11.58
N ILE A 53 -5.57 13.60 -11.20
CA ILE A 53 -6.16 12.46 -10.49
C ILE A 53 -5.43 12.21 -9.16
N THR A 54 -6.05 11.50 -8.25
CA THR A 54 -5.47 11.21 -6.92
C THR A 54 -4.79 9.85 -6.87
N HIS A 55 -5.34 8.87 -7.58
CA HIS A 55 -4.90 7.48 -7.57
C HIS A 55 -4.78 6.92 -8.97
N CYS A 56 -3.87 5.95 -9.14
CA CYS A 56 -3.64 5.35 -10.45
C CYS A 56 -4.88 4.69 -11.05
N PHE A 57 -5.83 4.17 -10.26
CA PHE A 57 -7.09 3.58 -10.77
C PHE A 57 -7.97 4.56 -11.56
N GLN A 58 -7.75 5.86 -11.40
CA GLN A 58 -8.49 6.91 -12.11
C GLN A 58 -7.86 7.24 -13.48
N CYS A 59 -6.65 6.74 -13.76
CA CYS A 59 -5.98 6.98 -15.03
C CYS A 59 -6.65 6.14 -16.14
N SER A 60 -6.89 6.75 -17.31
CA SER A 60 -7.37 6.06 -18.52
C SER A 60 -6.49 4.86 -18.93
N ASP A 61 -5.19 4.98 -18.67
CA ASP A 61 -4.19 3.98 -19.07
C ASP A 61 -4.01 2.88 -18.01
N PHE A 62 -4.82 2.88 -16.95
CA PHE A 62 -4.67 1.94 -15.85
C PHE A 62 -5.14 0.51 -16.21
N PRO A 63 -4.36 -0.55 -15.88
CA PRO A 63 -3.00 -0.50 -15.33
C PRO A 63 -1.95 -0.27 -16.43
N CYS A 64 -1.18 0.81 -16.33
CA CYS A 64 -0.18 1.13 -17.34
C CYS A 64 1.06 0.23 -17.21
N THR A 65 1.89 0.15 -18.24
CA THR A 65 3.09 -0.72 -18.27
C THR A 65 4.03 -0.48 -17.09
N LYS A 66 4.25 0.79 -16.69
CA LYS A 66 5.06 1.16 -15.51
C LYS A 66 4.45 0.58 -14.22
N PHE A 67 3.12 0.68 -14.07
CA PHE A 67 2.40 0.18 -12.90
C PHE A 67 2.40 -1.35 -12.83
N LYS A 68 2.22 -2.05 -13.97
CA LYS A 68 2.33 -3.51 -14.06
C LYS A 68 3.71 -4.01 -13.61
N ARG A 69 4.80 -3.40 -14.11
CA ARG A 69 6.19 -3.73 -13.71
C ARG A 69 6.45 -3.47 -12.24
N PHE A 70 5.94 -2.37 -11.70
CA PHE A 70 6.03 -2.07 -10.27
C PHE A 70 5.29 -3.10 -9.42
N THR A 71 4.06 -3.45 -9.81
CA THR A 71 3.23 -4.46 -9.15
C THR A 71 3.96 -5.80 -9.06
N LYS A 72 4.51 -6.29 -10.18
CA LYS A 72 5.26 -7.57 -10.23
C LYS A 72 6.41 -7.61 -9.22
N ARG A 73 7.19 -6.51 -9.09
CA ARG A 73 8.30 -6.42 -8.13
C ARG A 73 7.87 -6.41 -6.67
N TRP A 74 6.64 -6.00 -6.39
CA TRP A 74 6.11 -5.86 -5.03
C TRP A 74 5.37 -7.10 -4.52
N LEU A 75 5.09 -8.08 -5.38
CA LEU A 75 4.44 -9.34 -4.98
C LEU A 75 5.21 -10.04 -3.85
N LYS A 76 6.55 -9.98 -3.84
CA LYS A 76 7.38 -10.54 -2.76
C LYS A 76 7.16 -9.92 -1.38
N TYR A 77 6.54 -8.74 -1.31
CA TYR A 77 6.17 -8.07 -0.07
C TYR A 77 4.68 -8.28 0.28
N GLY A 78 4.00 -9.19 -0.42
CA GLY A 78 2.61 -9.55 -0.15
C GLY A 78 1.58 -8.50 -0.57
N GLN A 79 1.94 -7.57 -1.45
CA GLN A 79 1.01 -6.56 -1.99
C GLN A 79 0.92 -6.66 -3.52
N ASN A 80 -0.29 -6.88 -4.02
CA ASN A 80 -0.62 -6.76 -5.43
C ASN A 80 -1.27 -5.40 -5.68
N PHE A 81 -0.47 -4.46 -6.18
CA PHE A 81 -0.87 -3.08 -6.38
C PHE A 81 -2.01 -2.87 -7.38
N ILE A 82 -2.21 -3.77 -8.34
CA ILE A 82 -3.37 -3.69 -9.24
C ILE A 82 -4.64 -4.01 -8.44
N GLU A 83 -4.60 -5.05 -7.62
CA GLU A 83 -5.73 -5.41 -6.74
C GLU A 83 -5.95 -4.37 -5.64
N ASN A 84 -4.88 -3.78 -5.10
CA ASN A 84 -5.00 -2.67 -4.16
C ASN A 84 -5.77 -1.49 -4.77
N GLN A 85 -5.44 -1.12 -6.01
CA GLN A 85 -6.09 -0.02 -6.74
C GLN A 85 -7.57 -0.32 -7.04
N LYS A 86 -7.89 -1.55 -7.45
CA LYS A 86 -9.28 -1.99 -7.63
C LYS A 86 -10.05 -1.95 -6.31
N LEU A 87 -9.45 -2.43 -5.22
CA LEU A 87 -10.06 -2.38 -3.90
C LEU A 87 -10.31 -0.93 -3.46
N LEU A 88 -9.32 -0.05 -3.62
CA LEU A 88 -9.46 1.38 -3.34
C LEU A 88 -10.62 2.01 -4.10
N LYS A 89 -10.70 1.76 -5.42
CA LYS A 89 -11.80 2.24 -6.27
C LYS A 89 -13.16 1.77 -5.75
N ASN A 90 -13.26 0.51 -5.34
CA ASN A 90 -14.54 -0.10 -4.98
C ASN A 90 -15.02 0.26 -3.57
N VAL A 91 -14.09 0.40 -2.61
CA VAL A 91 -14.46 0.52 -1.19
C VAL A 91 -14.06 1.84 -0.54
N GLY A 92 -13.21 2.64 -1.19
CA GLY A 92 -12.64 3.86 -0.63
C GLY A 92 -11.56 3.60 0.42
N GLU A 93 -10.89 4.68 0.84
CA GLU A 93 -9.67 4.61 1.68
C GLU A 93 -9.94 4.01 3.06
N VAL A 94 -11.02 4.42 3.73
CA VAL A 94 -11.36 3.96 5.09
C VAL A 94 -11.55 2.44 5.12
N LYS A 95 -12.31 1.87 4.18
CA LYS A 95 -12.55 0.42 4.12
C LYS A 95 -11.31 -0.33 3.65
N PHE A 96 -10.48 0.26 2.79
CA PHE A 96 -9.19 -0.31 2.41
C PHE A 96 -8.25 -0.49 3.62
N LEU A 97 -8.10 0.55 4.45
CA LEU A 97 -7.27 0.48 5.65
C LEU A 97 -7.79 -0.59 6.63
N LYS A 98 -9.12 -0.61 6.87
CA LYS A 98 -9.76 -1.65 7.70
C LYS A 98 -9.49 -3.06 7.17
N TYR A 99 -9.57 -3.26 5.85
CA TYR A 99 -9.30 -4.56 5.22
C TYR A 99 -7.87 -5.04 5.49
N TYR A 100 -6.86 -4.22 5.27
CA TYR A 100 -5.47 -4.61 5.49
C TYR A 100 -5.12 -4.77 6.98
N ASN A 101 -5.60 -3.88 7.84
CA ASN A 101 -5.39 -3.99 9.29
C ASN A 101 -6.02 -5.28 9.84
N LYS A 102 -7.22 -5.65 9.40
CA LYS A 102 -7.86 -6.93 9.77
C LYS A 102 -7.04 -8.13 9.30
N ARG A 103 -6.47 -8.08 8.08
CA ARG A 103 -5.59 -9.14 7.58
C ARG A 103 -4.34 -9.32 8.44
N ILE A 104 -3.76 -8.24 8.96
CA ILE A 104 -2.62 -8.31 9.89
C ILE A 104 -3.03 -9.01 11.18
N HIS A 105 -4.13 -8.59 11.80
CA HIS A 105 -4.63 -9.24 13.02
C HIS A 105 -4.86 -10.74 12.82
N ASN A 106 -5.53 -11.12 11.73
CA ASN A 106 -5.77 -12.53 11.42
C ASN A 106 -4.47 -13.34 11.21
N GLN A 107 -3.42 -12.73 10.65
CA GLN A 107 -2.12 -13.40 10.50
C GLN A 107 -1.42 -13.60 11.84
N LEU A 108 -1.48 -12.61 12.74
CA LEU A 108 -0.93 -12.72 14.09
C LEU A 108 -1.63 -13.83 14.88
N THR A 109 -2.97 -13.81 14.92
CA THR A 109 -3.76 -14.82 15.64
C THR A 109 -3.54 -16.25 15.14
N ASN A 110 -3.28 -16.41 13.83
CA ASN A 110 -3.01 -17.72 13.24
C ASN A 110 -1.59 -18.22 13.49
N ASN A 111 -0.62 -17.32 13.71
CA ASN A 111 0.74 -17.68 14.09
C ASN A 111 0.82 -18.03 15.58
N ASP A 112 0.09 -17.33 16.44
CA ASP A 112 0.00 -17.66 17.88
C ASP A 112 -0.60 -19.06 18.09
N LYS A 113 -1.63 -19.42 17.31
CA LYS A 113 -2.22 -20.78 17.31
C LYS A 113 -1.28 -21.87 16.77
N LYS A 114 -0.26 -21.52 15.97
CA LYS A 114 0.75 -22.47 15.48
C LYS A 114 1.95 -22.60 16.43
N SER A 115 2.18 -21.59 17.28
CA SER A 115 3.28 -21.58 18.25
C SER A 115 2.90 -22.15 19.62
N GLY A 116 1.61 -22.43 19.85
CA GLY A 116 1.14 -23.22 20.98
C GLY A 116 0.65 -24.60 20.53
N ILE A 117 1.56 -25.58 20.52
CA ILE A 117 1.43 -27.01 20.93
C ILE A 117 2.83 -27.63 20.72
N LYS A 118 3.69 -27.47 21.74
CA LYS A 118 4.12 -28.54 22.65
C LYS A 118 4.51 -27.88 23.97
#